data_AF-W4MB87-F1
#
_entry.id   AF-W4MB87-F1
#
_cell.length_a   1.000
_cell.length_b   1.000
_cell.length_c   1.000
_cell.angle_alpha   90.00
_cell.angle_beta   90.00
_cell.angle_gamma   90.00
#
_symmetry.space_group_name_H-M   'P 1'
#
loop_
_entity.id
_entity.type
_entity.pdbx_description
1 polymer ?
#
loop_
_entity_poly.entity_id
_entity_poly.type
_entity_poly.pdbx_seq_one_letter_code
_entity_poly.pdbx_strand_id
1 'polypeptide(L)'
;MHYHPRPAWAIPEHEATPESVFFNRRAFLKGSLGAAAGGVVGVGSTLTATAEAADKEAPKDQTLDMYPAKRNPAFTLDRPLTNAEEAAKFNNFYEFGPVKTISLLAQRLNTRPWTVKVHGLVNKPKTFDIDDLIRSMPLEERLYRF
;
A
#
# COMPACT_ATOMS: atom_id res chain seq x y z
N MET A 1 -30.14 18.74 -41.38
CA MET A 1 -28.71 18.50 -41.08
C MET A 1 -28.54 18.68 -39.59
N HIS A 2 -28.46 17.58 -38.82
CA HIS A 2 -28.37 17.64 -37.36
C HIS A 2 -26.91 17.82 -36.96
N TYR A 3 -26.60 18.97 -36.37
CA TYR A 3 -25.27 19.27 -35.83
C TYR A 3 -25.20 18.72 -34.40
N HIS A 4 -24.38 17.70 -34.18
CA HIS A 4 -24.06 17.21 -32.84
C HIS A 4 -22.80 17.92 -32.35
N PRO A 5 -22.89 18.81 -31.35
CA PRO A 5 -21.71 19.48 -30.79
C PRO A 5 -20.81 18.44 -30.12
N ARG A 6 -19.50 18.52 -30.38
CA ARG A 6 -18.53 17.64 -29.73
C ARG A 6 -18.41 18.03 -28.24
N PRO A 7 -18.31 17.05 -27.32
CA PRO A 7 -18.10 17.33 -25.90
C PRO A 7 -16.82 18.13 -25.66
N ALA A 8 -16.80 18.97 -24.63
CA ALA A 8 -15.65 19.82 -24.30
C ALA A 8 -14.34 19.05 -23.96
N TRP A 9 -14.44 17.76 -23.67
CA TRP A 9 -13.31 16.87 -23.40
C TRP A 9 -12.83 16.10 -24.64
N ALA A 10 -13.50 16.25 -25.79
CA ALA A 10 -13.10 15.61 -27.03
C ALA A 10 -11.92 16.37 -27.64
N ILE A 11 -10.71 15.94 -27.30
CA ILE A 11 -9.46 16.50 -27.80
C ILE A 11 -9.35 16.20 -29.32
N PRO A 12 -8.98 17.18 -30.16
CA PRO A 12 -8.69 16.97 -31.58
C PRO A 12 -7.53 15.98 -31.78
N GLU A 13 -7.59 15.14 -32.81
CA GLU A 13 -6.54 14.11 -33.08
C GLU A 13 -5.13 14.69 -33.25
N HIS A 14 -5.00 15.95 -33.69
CA HIS A 14 -3.71 16.61 -33.86
C HIS A 14 -3.04 17.02 -32.53
N GLU A 15 -3.80 17.06 -31.43
CA GLU A 15 -3.26 17.28 -30.07
C GLU A 15 -2.84 15.96 -29.41
N ALA A 16 -3.23 14.81 -29.98
CA ALA A 16 -2.74 13.53 -29.51
C ALA A 16 -1.26 13.37 -29.87
N THR A 17 -0.46 12.86 -28.93
CA THR A 17 0.95 12.54 -29.19
C THR A 17 1.06 11.58 -30.38
N PRO A 18 1.86 11.91 -31.41
CA PRO A 18 2.05 11.02 -32.55
C PRO A 18 2.52 9.62 -32.11
N GLU A 19 1.96 8.59 -32.74
CA GLU A 19 2.21 7.19 -32.41
C GLU A 19 3.72 6.84 -32.43
N SER A 20 4.46 7.41 -33.39
CA SER A 20 5.92 7.27 -33.49
C SER A 20 6.67 7.79 -32.27
N VAL A 21 6.25 8.92 -31.70
CA VAL A 21 6.85 9.51 -30.49
C VAL A 21 6.58 8.64 -29.26
N PHE A 22 5.36 8.10 -29.15
CA PHE A 22 5.00 7.16 -28.08
C PHE A 22 5.82 5.87 -28.15
N PHE A 23 5.94 5.25 -29.34
CA PHE A 23 6.72 4.04 -29.50
C PHE A 23 8.22 4.27 -29.30
N ASN A 24 8.77 5.40 -29.75
CA ASN A 24 10.17 5.76 -29.51
C ASN A 24 10.46 5.91 -28.00
N ARG A 25 9.58 6.57 -27.25
CA ARG A 25 9.70 6.67 -25.79
C ARG A 25 9.62 5.30 -25.11
N ARG A 26 8.72 4.42 -25.57
CA ARG A 26 8.59 3.06 -25.02
C ARG A 26 9.79 2.18 -25.36
N ALA A 27 10.34 2.31 -26.55
CA ALA A 27 11.56 1.62 -26.98
C ALA A 27 12.76 2.10 -26.16
N PHE A 28 12.89 3.41 -25.91
CA PHE A 28 13.93 3.97 -25.05
C PHE A 28 13.84 3.43 -23.61
N LEU A 29 12.64 3.42 -23.01
CA LEU A 29 12.44 2.88 -21.65
C LEU A 29 12.72 1.37 -21.56
N LYS A 30 12.43 0.59 -22.61
CA LYS A 30 12.82 -0.83 -22.71
C LYS A 30 14.33 -0.99 -22.88
N GLY A 31 14.95 -0.12 -23.69
CA GLY A 31 16.39 -0.13 -23.97
C GLY A 31 17.24 0.30 -22.77
N SER A 32 16.78 1.26 -21.97
CA SER A 32 17.47 1.71 -20.75
C SER A 32 17.43 0.66 -19.64
N LEU A 33 16.41 -0.21 -19.62
CA LEU A 33 16.39 -1.38 -18.74
C LEU A 33 17.28 -2.52 -19.27
N GLY A 34 17.41 -2.65 -20.60
CA GLY A 34 18.32 -3.60 -21.26
C GLY A 34 19.81 -3.24 -21.13
N ALA A 35 20.15 -1.95 -21.07
CA ALA A 35 21.53 -1.49 -20.91
C ALA A 35 22.10 -1.71 -19.50
N ALA A 36 21.24 -1.89 -18.48
CA ALA A 36 21.66 -2.34 -17.14
C ALA A 36 21.81 -3.87 -17.05
N ALA A 37 21.31 -4.62 -18.04
CA ALA A 37 21.33 -6.09 -18.05
C ALA A 37 22.51 -6.68 -18.86
N GLY A 38 23.33 -5.86 -19.51
CA GLY A 38 24.48 -6.30 -20.32
C GLY A 38 25.74 -6.64 -19.53
N GLY A 39 25.69 -6.66 -18.20
CA GLY A 39 26.88 -6.75 -17.34
C GLY A 39 26.77 -7.69 -16.15
N VAL A 40 25.99 -8.77 -16.18
CA VAL A 40 26.19 -9.92 -15.27
C VAL A 40 25.75 -11.21 -15.98
N VAL A 41 26.67 -11.86 -16.69
CA VAL A 41 26.50 -13.26 -17.10
C VAL A 41 27.20 -14.14 -16.05
N GLY A 42 26.40 -14.97 -15.37
CA GLY A 42 26.88 -16.11 -14.61
C GLY A 42 27.17 -15.84 -13.13
N VAL A 43 26.25 -16.22 -12.25
CA VAL A 43 26.27 -17.50 -11.54
C VAL A 43 24.93 -17.63 -10.84
N GLY A 44 24.20 -18.69 -11.15
CA GLY A 44 23.04 -19.09 -10.38
C GLY A 44 23.46 -19.41 -8.96
N SER A 45 22.78 -18.83 -7.99
CA SER A 45 22.73 -19.33 -6.62
C SER A 45 21.43 -18.82 -6.02
N THR A 46 20.56 -19.78 -5.73
CA THR A 46 19.39 -19.69 -4.88
C THR A 46 19.56 -18.65 -3.79
N LEU A 47 18.85 -17.52 -3.89
CA LEU A 47 18.60 -16.67 -2.74
C LEU A 47 17.48 -17.32 -1.91
N THR A 48 17.76 -18.51 -1.37
CA THR A 48 17.16 -18.94 -0.11
C THR A 48 17.68 -17.97 0.94
N ALA A 49 16.97 -16.86 1.10
CA ALA A 49 17.08 -16.05 2.29
C ALA A 49 16.60 -16.94 3.44
N THR A 50 17.53 -17.68 4.06
CA THR A 50 17.37 -18.15 5.43
C THR A 50 17.30 -16.91 6.28
N ALA A 51 16.08 -16.39 6.44
CA ALA A 51 15.77 -15.53 7.55
C ALA A 51 15.93 -16.41 8.80
N GLU A 52 17.13 -16.43 9.37
CA GLU A 52 17.28 -16.68 10.79
C GLU A 52 16.46 -15.60 11.49
N ALA A 53 15.20 -15.94 11.74
CA ALA A 53 14.37 -15.28 12.71
C ALA A 53 15.06 -15.49 14.04
N ALA A 54 15.91 -14.54 14.43
CA ALA A 54 16.19 -14.35 15.83
C ALA A 54 14.82 -14.18 16.49
N ASP A 55 14.45 -15.13 17.34
CA ASP A 55 13.29 -15.11 18.22
C ASP A 55 13.40 -13.91 19.18
N LYS A 56 13.22 -12.70 18.63
CA LYS A 56 12.80 -11.56 19.42
C LYS A 56 11.29 -11.72 19.50
N GLU A 57 10.84 -12.24 20.64
CA GLU A 57 9.43 -12.25 21.01
C GLU A 57 8.86 -10.87 20.68
N ALA A 58 7.99 -10.82 19.65
CA ALA A 58 7.41 -9.55 19.22
C ALA A 58 6.74 -8.92 20.45
N PRO A 59 6.95 -7.62 20.72
CA PRO A 59 6.38 -7.00 21.91
C PRO A 59 4.88 -7.24 21.95
N LYS A 60 4.41 -7.81 23.06
CA LYS A 60 3.00 -8.18 23.24
C LYS A 60 2.13 -6.95 23.05
N ASP A 61 1.15 -7.06 22.15
CA ASP A 61 0.16 -6.01 21.94
C ASP A 61 -0.63 -5.82 23.25
N GLN A 62 -0.46 -4.66 23.88
CA GLN A 62 -1.07 -4.38 25.17
C GLN A 62 -2.55 -4.02 25.04
N THR A 63 -3.11 -3.93 23.83
CA THR A 63 -4.46 -3.44 23.54
C THR A 63 -5.43 -4.54 23.13
N LEU A 64 -5.00 -5.81 23.20
CA LEU A 64 -5.82 -6.97 22.82
C LEU A 64 -7.13 -7.08 23.62
N ASP A 65 -7.16 -6.56 24.85
CA ASP A 65 -8.34 -6.46 25.71
C ASP A 65 -9.45 -5.57 25.14
N MET A 66 -9.13 -4.69 24.19
CA MET A 66 -10.10 -3.77 23.56
C MET A 66 -10.82 -4.38 22.35
N TYR A 67 -10.48 -5.62 21.97
CA TYR A 67 -11.07 -6.31 20.83
C TYR A 67 -12.01 -7.46 21.28
N PRO A 68 -13.07 -7.77 20.51
CA PRO A 68 -13.50 -7.08 19.29
C PRO A 68 -14.16 -5.73 19.61
N ALA A 69 -13.88 -4.74 18.77
CA ALA A 69 -14.53 -3.44 18.85
C ALA A 69 -16.03 -3.55 18.52
N LYS A 70 -16.85 -2.66 19.10
CA LYS A 70 -18.29 -2.65 18.82
C LYS A 70 -18.53 -2.20 17.37
N ARG A 71 -19.29 -3.00 16.61
CA ARG A 71 -19.73 -2.62 15.25
C ARG A 71 -20.65 -1.42 15.29
N ASN A 72 -20.38 -0.43 14.44
CA ASN A 72 -21.28 0.69 14.26
C ASN A 72 -22.31 0.41 13.14
N PRO A 73 -23.62 0.42 13.45
CA PRO A 73 -24.67 0.15 12.47
C PRO A 73 -24.79 1.22 11.38
N ALA A 74 -24.17 2.40 11.55
CA ALA A 74 -24.12 3.43 10.50
C ALA A 74 -23.23 3.02 9.31
N PHE A 75 -22.32 2.05 9.49
CA PHE A 75 -21.37 1.59 8.46
C PHE A 75 -21.71 0.16 8.03
N THR A 76 -22.64 0.05 7.07
CA THR A 76 -23.06 -1.24 6.49
C THR A 76 -22.57 -1.41 5.05
N LEU A 77 -22.55 -2.66 4.57
CA LEU A 77 -22.18 -2.98 3.19
C LEU A 77 -23.41 -3.34 2.36
N ASP A 78 -23.36 -3.01 1.08
CA ASP A 78 -24.30 -3.45 0.05
C ASP A 78 -23.80 -4.69 -0.72
N ARG A 79 -22.66 -5.24 -0.29
CA ARG A 79 -21.92 -6.30 -0.97
C ARG A 79 -21.28 -7.26 0.04
N PRO A 80 -20.88 -8.46 -0.41
CA PRO A 80 -20.14 -9.38 0.43
C PRO A 80 -18.85 -8.77 0.95
N LEU A 81 -18.46 -9.17 2.17
CA LEU A 81 -17.17 -8.82 2.75
C LEU A 81 -16.04 -9.52 1.98
N THR A 82 -14.96 -8.80 1.71
CA THR A 82 -13.72 -9.40 1.17
C THR A 82 -13.22 -10.49 2.12
N ASN A 83 -12.71 -11.60 1.59
CA ASN A 83 -12.11 -12.63 2.43
C ASN A 83 -10.95 -12.03 3.25
N ALA A 84 -10.92 -12.32 4.56
CA ALA A 84 -9.90 -11.80 5.46
C ALA A 84 -8.47 -12.16 5.02
N GLU A 85 -8.27 -13.34 4.44
CA GLU A 85 -6.96 -13.74 3.92
C GLU A 85 -6.51 -12.90 2.72
N GLU A 86 -7.44 -12.56 1.82
CA GLU A 86 -7.15 -11.71 0.67
C GLU A 86 -6.80 -10.30 1.15
N ALA A 87 -7.59 -9.74 2.08
CA ALA A 87 -7.31 -8.44 2.68
C ALA A 87 -5.94 -8.42 3.39
N ALA A 88 -5.53 -9.51 4.05
CA ALA A 88 -4.25 -9.59 4.73
C ALA A 88 -3.05 -9.88 3.82
N LYS A 89 -3.25 -10.51 2.65
CA LYS A 89 -2.15 -11.02 1.80
C LYS A 89 -1.98 -10.29 0.47
N PHE A 90 -3.04 -9.68 -0.09
CA PHE A 90 -3.01 -9.01 -1.38
C PHE A 90 -2.95 -7.48 -1.19
N ASN A 91 -1.74 -6.96 -0.99
CA ASN A 91 -1.55 -5.59 -0.53
C ASN A 91 -0.60 -4.79 -1.44
N ASN A 92 -0.80 -3.47 -1.45
CA ASN A 92 0.21 -2.53 -1.95
C ASN A 92 1.01 -2.02 -0.75
N PHE A 93 2.22 -2.56 -0.54
CA PHE A 93 3.13 -2.08 0.50
C PHE A 93 4.54 -1.93 -0.07
N TYR A 94 4.77 -0.82 -0.77
CA TYR A 94 5.94 -0.62 -1.64
C TYR A 94 7.27 -0.61 -0.90
N GLU A 95 7.27 -0.21 0.37
CA GLU A 95 8.41 -0.27 1.29
C GLU A 95 8.96 -1.70 1.45
N PHE A 96 8.13 -2.71 1.22
CA PHE A 96 8.50 -4.13 1.27
C PHE A 96 8.58 -4.79 -0.12
N GLY A 97 8.19 -4.08 -1.17
CA GLY A 97 8.35 -4.52 -2.56
C GLY A 97 7.20 -4.11 -3.49
N PRO A 98 7.38 -4.25 -4.82
CA PRO A 98 6.41 -3.81 -5.82
C PRO A 98 5.33 -4.85 -6.16
N VAL A 99 5.40 -6.06 -5.58
CA VAL A 99 4.46 -7.16 -5.85
C VAL A 99 3.33 -7.19 -4.82
N LYS A 100 2.23 -7.90 -5.11
CA LYS A 100 1.05 -7.93 -4.24
C LYS A 100 1.19 -8.87 -3.03
N THR A 101 2.08 -9.86 -3.12
CA THR A 101 2.29 -10.93 -2.13
C THR A 101 3.43 -10.57 -1.17
N ILE A 102 3.37 -9.38 -0.56
CA ILE A 102 4.43 -8.83 0.30
C ILE A 102 4.23 -9.13 1.80
N SER A 103 3.15 -9.83 2.18
CA SER A 103 2.74 -9.99 3.59
C SER A 103 3.79 -10.66 4.48
N LEU A 104 4.56 -11.62 3.94
CA LEU A 104 5.67 -12.27 4.64
C LEU A 104 6.84 -11.31 4.90
N LEU A 105 7.15 -10.45 3.93
CA LEU A 105 8.24 -9.48 4.08
C LEU A 105 7.86 -8.35 5.06
N ALA A 106 6.58 -7.96 5.08
CA ALA A 106 6.04 -6.95 5.99
C ALA A 106 6.16 -7.33 7.48
N GLN A 107 6.30 -8.62 7.82
CA GLN A 107 6.50 -9.08 9.20
C GLN A 107 7.81 -8.58 9.83
N ARG A 108 8.74 -8.05 9.01
CA ARG A 108 9.99 -7.44 9.51
C ARG A 108 9.78 -6.07 10.15
N LEU A 109 8.60 -5.47 9.98
CA LEU A 109 8.26 -4.19 10.60
C LEU A 109 8.04 -4.37 12.09
N ASN A 110 8.86 -3.72 12.91
CA ASN A 110 8.58 -3.60 14.34
C ASN A 110 7.44 -2.60 14.54
N THR A 111 6.24 -3.10 14.78
CA THR A 111 5.05 -2.27 15.02
C THR A 111 4.93 -1.80 16.48
N ARG A 112 5.77 -2.33 17.37
CA ARG A 112 5.90 -1.90 18.77
C ARG A 112 7.36 -1.97 19.24
N PRO A 113 7.80 -1.06 20.14
CA PRO A 113 7.13 0.19 20.50
C PRO A 113 7.01 1.11 19.27
N TRP A 114 5.96 1.93 19.19
CA TRP A 114 5.75 2.85 18.08
C TRP A 114 5.23 4.20 18.56
N THR A 115 5.67 5.26 17.91
CA THR A 115 5.37 6.63 18.33
C THR A 115 4.67 7.39 17.21
N VAL A 116 3.53 8.02 17.54
CA VAL A 116 2.76 8.85 16.62
C VAL A 116 2.88 10.31 17.03
N LYS A 117 3.42 11.15 16.14
CA LYS A 117 3.60 12.58 16.38
C LYS A 117 2.56 13.40 15.62
N VAL A 118 1.69 14.09 16.36
CA VAL A 118 0.75 15.08 15.82
C VAL A 118 1.41 16.46 15.91
N HIS A 119 1.76 17.04 14.76
CA HIS A 119 2.42 18.34 14.66
C HIS A 119 1.94 19.13 13.42
N GLY A 120 2.51 20.31 13.18
CA GLY A 120 2.14 21.19 12.06
C GLY A 120 1.28 22.36 12.53
N LEU A 121 0.26 22.72 11.77
CA LEU A 121 -0.66 23.82 12.10
C LEU A 121 -1.72 23.35 13.12
N VAL A 122 -1.28 23.09 14.35
CA VAL A 122 -2.12 22.64 15.47
C VAL A 122 -1.82 23.45 16.73
N ASN A 123 -2.84 23.74 17.54
CA ASN A 123 -2.68 24.53 18.76
C ASN A 123 -1.90 23.78 19.86
N LYS A 124 -2.04 22.44 19.92
CA LYS A 124 -1.45 21.59 20.95
C LYS A 124 -0.76 20.39 20.29
N PRO A 125 0.46 20.54 19.76
CA PRO A 125 1.22 19.42 19.23
C PRO A 125 1.44 18.38 20.34
N LYS A 126 1.35 17.10 19.99
CA LYS A 126 1.47 16.01 20.95
C LYS A 126 2.10 14.79 20.28
N THR A 127 2.93 14.09 21.04
CA THR A 127 3.47 12.79 20.69
C THR A 127 2.78 11.74 21.55
N PHE A 128 2.35 10.65 20.94
CA PHE A 128 1.68 9.53 21.60
C PHE A 128 2.52 8.27 21.45
N ASP A 129 2.61 7.47 22.51
CA ASP A 129 2.85 6.04 22.36
C ASP A 129 1.63 5.39 21.70
N ILE A 130 1.86 4.32 20.93
CA ILE A 130 0.79 3.65 20.17
C ILE A 130 -0.27 3.05 21.09
N ASP A 131 0.10 2.46 22.23
CA ASP A 131 -0.86 1.82 23.12
C ASP A 131 -1.70 2.88 23.86
N ASP A 132 -1.07 3.99 24.24
CA ASP A 132 -1.78 5.16 24.81
C ASP A 132 -2.74 5.80 23.80
N LEU A 133 -2.34 5.90 22.52
CA LEU A 133 -3.19 6.46 21.48
C LEU A 133 -4.44 5.60 21.28
N ILE A 134 -4.29 4.28 21.18
CA ILE A 134 -5.39 3.34 21.02
C ILE A 134 -6.35 3.43 22.21
N ARG A 135 -5.83 3.52 23.43
CA ARG A 135 -6.64 3.64 24.66
C ARG A 135 -7.28 5.00 24.86
N SER A 136 -6.82 6.04 24.15
CA SER A 136 -7.35 7.40 24.31
C SER A 136 -8.78 7.61 23.81
N MET A 137 -9.33 6.64 23.05
CA MET A 137 -10.66 6.72 22.45
C MET A 137 -11.32 5.32 22.39
N PRO A 138 -12.66 5.23 22.38
CA PRO A 138 -13.34 3.96 22.20
C PRO A 138 -13.05 3.37 20.80
N LEU A 139 -12.82 2.05 20.73
CA LEU A 139 -12.69 1.35 19.46
C LEU A 139 -14.05 1.06 18.84
N GLU A 140 -14.12 1.17 17.52
CA GLU A 140 -15.33 0.97 16.73
C GLU A 140 -15.00 0.15 15.47
N GLU A 141 -15.78 -0.89 15.17
CA GLU A 141 -15.68 -1.64 13.92
C GLU A 141 -16.58 -0.97 12.86
N ARG A 142 -15.98 -0.59 11.72
CA ARG A 142 -16.65 0.01 10.57
C ARG A 142 -16.43 -0.82 9.32
N LEU A 143 -17.49 -1.09 8.57
CA LEU A 143 -17.37 -1.78 7.29
C LEU A 143 -17.25 -0.75 6.16
N TYR A 144 -16.15 -0.83 5.40
CA TYR A 144 -15.84 0.06 4.29
C TYR A 144 -15.52 -0.71 3.01
N ARG A 145 -15.45 0.04 1.89
CA ARG A 145 -14.89 -0.42 0.62
C ARG A 145 -13.54 0.26 0.43
N PHE A 146 -12.54 -0.53 0.04
CA PHE A 146 -11.18 -0.08 -0.24
C PHE A 146 -10.77 -0.48 -1.66
#